data_AF-U5DB64-F1
#
_entry.id   AF-U5DB64-F1
#
_cell.length_a   1.000
_cell.length_b   1.000
_cell.length_c   1.000
_cell.angle_alpha   90.00
_cell.angle_beta   90.00
_cell.angle_gamma   90.00
#
_symmetry.space_group_name_H-M   'P 1'
#
loop_
_entity.id
_entity.type
_entity.pdbx_description
1 polymer ?
#
loop_
_entity_poly.entity_id
_entity_poly.type
_entity_poly.pdbx_seq_one_letter_code
_entity_poly.pdbx_strand_id
1 'polypeptide(L)'
;MKDLKKIHGHMITNDLQREGYALEKLLSFCAVSPLGDLDYGFLVFNQIQEPNRFMWNTIIRGFSNSPYPKEAFFLYKQMLNQGLFPNNFTFPFVLKACTQLSSIREGKIVHTHITKLGFTCQIVVQNALLHTYVASGSIPLARQLFDEITHKNIISWNSMIGGYSQQGHVDKALEFFTEMENLGIEPDEITIVSMLSVCSQTGDLEFGRSLHFCIAKKGQPQEKQVLLLLILLVLS
;
A
#
# COMPACT_ATOMS: atom_id res chain seq x y z
N MET A 1 7.32 -26.13 -0.94
CA MET A 1 8.50 -25.84 -0.08
C MET A 1 9.58 -26.93 -0.05
N LYS A 2 9.27 -28.23 0.13
CA LYS A 2 10.32 -29.28 0.21
C LYS A 2 11.23 -29.34 -1.02
N ASP A 3 10.67 -29.31 -2.23
CA ASP A 3 11.46 -29.37 -3.47
C ASP A 3 12.27 -28.09 -3.71
N LEU A 4 11.72 -26.94 -3.33
CA LEU A 4 12.41 -25.65 -3.40
C LEU A 4 13.69 -25.63 -2.54
N LYS A 5 13.62 -26.18 -1.31
CA LYS A 5 14.78 -26.31 -0.41
C LYS A 5 15.84 -27.27 -0.97
N LYS A 6 15.43 -28.34 -1.67
CA LYS A 6 16.34 -29.24 -2.40
C LYS A 6 17.03 -28.53 -3.57
N ILE A 7 16.27 -27.75 -4.36
CA ILE A 7 16.82 -26.95 -5.46
C ILE A 7 17.86 -25.96 -4.93
N HIS A 8 17.55 -25.23 -3.84
CA HIS A 8 18.53 -24.34 -3.22
C HIS A 8 19.77 -25.09 -2.71
N GLY A 9 19.60 -26.27 -2.09
CA GLY A 9 20.71 -27.14 -1.70
C GLY A 9 21.61 -27.50 -2.89
N HIS A 10 21.03 -27.88 -4.03
CA HIS A 10 21.77 -28.15 -5.26
C HIS A 10 22.47 -26.90 -5.83
N MET A 11 21.87 -25.71 -5.68
CA MET A 11 22.51 -24.45 -6.11
C MET A 11 23.76 -24.15 -5.29
N ILE A 12 23.73 -24.42 -3.98
CA ILE A 12 24.89 -24.25 -3.08
C ILE A 12 26.01 -25.22 -3.48
N THR A 13 25.70 -26.50 -3.70
CA THR A 13 26.72 -27.52 -3.98
C THR A 13 27.38 -27.39 -5.34
N ASN A 14 26.74 -26.73 -6.31
CA ASN A 14 27.23 -26.60 -7.69
C ASN A 14 27.88 -25.24 -7.98
N ASP A 15 28.13 -24.40 -6.97
CA ASP A 15 28.64 -23.01 -7.11
C ASP A 15 27.79 -22.11 -8.05
N LEU A 16 26.52 -22.51 -8.26
CA LEU A 16 25.52 -21.73 -9.02
C LEU A 16 25.02 -20.52 -8.22
N GLN A 17 25.55 -20.29 -7.01
CA GLN A 17 25.29 -19.07 -6.25
C GLN A 17 25.72 -17.79 -7.01
N ARG A 18 26.62 -17.91 -7.99
CA ARG A 18 27.01 -16.81 -8.88
C ARG A 18 25.92 -16.46 -9.90
N GLU A 19 24.94 -17.33 -10.14
CA GLU A 19 23.79 -17.05 -11.00
C GLU A 19 22.74 -16.23 -10.23
N GLY A 20 23.01 -14.94 -10.06
CA GLY A 20 22.16 -14.02 -9.28
C GLY A 20 20.66 -14.10 -9.64
N TYR A 21 20.33 -14.37 -10.90
CA TYR A 21 18.94 -14.49 -11.36
C TYR A 21 18.16 -15.67 -10.75
N ALA A 22 18.81 -16.82 -10.55
CA ALA A 22 18.16 -17.98 -9.93
C ALA A 22 17.86 -17.70 -8.45
N LEU A 23 18.80 -17.06 -7.75
CA LEU A 23 18.63 -16.61 -6.36
C LEU A 23 17.55 -15.53 -6.24
N GLU A 24 17.47 -14.58 -7.16
CA GLU A 24 16.41 -13.56 -7.20
C GLU A 24 15.02 -14.18 -7.33
N LYS A 25 14.85 -15.15 -8.23
CA LYS A 25 13.59 -15.89 -8.40
C LYS A 25 13.23 -16.70 -7.16
N LEU A 26 14.20 -17.41 -6.60
CA LEU A 26 14.03 -18.18 -5.38
C LEU A 26 13.58 -17.27 -4.24
N LEU A 27 14.28 -16.15 -4.03
CA LEU A 27 13.97 -15.17 -3.00
C LEU A 27 12.59 -14.55 -3.20
N SER A 28 12.26 -14.15 -4.43
CA SER A 28 10.95 -13.59 -4.80
C SER A 28 9.81 -14.57 -4.51
N PHE A 29 9.98 -15.85 -4.87
CA PHE A 29 9.02 -16.89 -4.54
C PHE A 29 8.86 -17.05 -3.02
N CYS A 30 9.95 -17.14 -2.26
CA CYS A 30 9.90 -17.31 -0.81
C CYS A 30 9.24 -16.11 -0.09
N ALA A 31 9.61 -14.88 -0.47
CA ALA A 31 9.23 -13.69 0.27
C ALA A 31 7.88 -13.10 -0.11
N VAL A 32 7.42 -13.30 -1.36
CA VAL A 32 6.24 -12.56 -1.90
C VAL A 32 5.11 -13.49 -2.33
N SER A 33 5.37 -14.76 -2.63
CA SER A 33 4.33 -15.71 -3.02
C SER A 33 3.44 -16.08 -1.81
N PRO A 34 2.11 -16.24 -2.00
CA PRO A 34 1.22 -16.79 -0.96
C PRO A 34 1.63 -18.20 -0.50
N LEU A 35 2.33 -18.96 -1.36
CA LEU A 35 2.85 -20.31 -1.06
C LEU A 35 4.31 -20.29 -0.59
N GLY A 36 4.88 -19.09 -0.40
CA GLY A 36 6.24 -18.87 0.03
C GLY A 36 6.46 -19.12 1.52
N ASP A 37 7.72 -19.12 1.93
CA ASP A 37 8.19 -19.27 3.30
C ASP A 37 9.11 -18.08 3.55
N LEU A 38 8.58 -17.01 4.14
CA LEU A 38 9.29 -15.74 4.31
C LEU A 38 10.52 -15.91 5.21
N ASP A 39 10.40 -16.72 6.26
CA ASP A 39 11.52 -17.01 7.17
C ASP A 39 12.64 -17.72 6.42
N TYR A 40 12.30 -18.69 5.56
CA TYR A 40 13.29 -19.32 4.69
C TYR A 40 13.87 -18.34 3.66
N GLY A 41 13.05 -17.47 3.06
CA GLY A 41 13.52 -16.41 2.17
C GLY A 41 14.53 -15.49 2.85
N PHE A 42 14.29 -15.14 4.12
CA PHE A 42 15.21 -14.34 4.92
C PHE A 42 16.51 -15.08 5.24
N LEU A 43 16.43 -16.38 5.55
CA LEU A 43 17.63 -17.21 5.71
C LEU A 43 18.49 -17.26 4.44
N VAL A 44 17.86 -17.43 3.27
CA VAL A 44 18.54 -17.38 1.97
C VAL A 44 19.19 -16.01 1.76
N PHE A 45 18.45 -14.93 2.01
CA PHE A 45 18.93 -13.57 1.85
C PHE A 45 20.20 -13.28 2.68
N ASN A 46 20.23 -13.74 3.94
CA ASN A 46 21.37 -13.55 4.84
C ASN A 46 22.63 -14.33 4.42
N GLN A 47 22.52 -15.28 3.48
CA GLN A 47 23.66 -16.04 2.94
C GLN A 47 24.30 -15.38 1.72
N ILE A 48 23.70 -14.31 1.17
CA ILE A 48 24.19 -13.64 -0.05
C ILE A 48 25.26 -12.62 0.32
N GLN A 49 26.46 -12.74 -0.29
CA GLN A 49 27.62 -11.94 0.09
C GLN A 49 27.51 -10.45 -0.30
N GLU A 50 26.73 -10.11 -1.33
CA GLU A 50 26.42 -8.72 -1.72
C GLU A 50 25.02 -8.64 -2.35
N PRO A 51 23.94 -8.55 -1.54
CA PRO A 51 22.59 -8.50 -2.08
C PRO A 51 22.36 -7.22 -2.87
N ASN A 52 21.88 -7.36 -4.11
CA ASN A 52 21.56 -6.20 -4.94
C ASN A 52 20.25 -5.51 -4.49
N ARG A 53 19.97 -4.33 -5.05
CA ARG A 53 18.77 -3.53 -4.71
C ARG A 53 17.46 -4.31 -4.92
N PHE A 54 17.37 -5.18 -5.91
CA PHE A 54 16.15 -5.97 -6.16
C PHE A 54 15.90 -6.96 -5.01
N MET A 55 16.93 -7.64 -4.54
CA MET A 55 16.83 -8.58 -3.41
C MET A 55 16.41 -7.87 -2.12
N TRP A 56 16.99 -6.70 -1.84
CA TRP A 56 16.57 -5.82 -0.74
C TRP A 56 15.09 -5.43 -0.84
N ASN A 57 14.67 -4.93 -2.00
CA ASN A 57 13.26 -4.55 -2.22
C ASN A 57 12.32 -5.74 -2.05
N THR A 58 12.75 -6.93 -2.48
CA THR A 58 11.99 -8.17 -2.37
C THR A 58 11.77 -8.58 -0.92
N ILE A 59 12.82 -8.57 -0.10
CA ILE A 59 12.70 -8.97 1.31
C ILE A 59 11.95 -7.92 2.14
N ILE A 60 12.19 -6.63 1.90
CA ILE A 60 11.44 -5.52 2.52
C ILE A 60 9.95 -5.63 2.17
N ARG A 61 9.62 -5.91 0.90
CA ARG A 61 8.24 -6.14 0.47
C ARG A 61 7.62 -7.33 1.21
N GLY A 62 8.33 -8.45 1.31
CA GLY A 62 7.86 -9.64 2.02
C GLY A 62 7.48 -9.34 3.47
N PHE A 63 8.38 -8.70 4.22
CA PHE A 63 8.11 -8.29 5.61
C PHE A 63 7.02 -7.21 5.74
N SER A 64 6.92 -6.26 4.81
CA SER A 64 5.83 -5.24 4.84
C SER A 64 4.43 -5.84 4.61
N ASN A 65 4.37 -7.03 4.00
CA ASN A 65 3.13 -7.76 3.76
C ASN A 65 2.85 -8.83 4.82
N SER A 66 3.73 -8.99 5.81
CA SER A 66 3.57 -9.94 6.90
C SER A 66 3.24 -9.22 8.22
N PRO A 67 2.97 -9.95 9.31
CA PRO A 67 2.77 -9.37 10.65
C PRO A 67 4.02 -8.71 11.27
N TYR A 68 5.13 -8.61 10.52
CA TYR A 68 6.46 -8.21 11.00
C TYR A 68 6.93 -6.89 10.34
N PRO A 69 6.22 -5.76 10.54
CA PRO A 69 6.58 -4.49 9.91
C PRO A 69 7.84 -3.85 10.49
N LYS A 70 8.24 -4.21 11.73
CA LYS A 70 9.50 -3.73 12.34
C LYS A 70 10.70 -4.22 11.55
N GLU A 71 10.66 -5.47 11.11
CA GLU A 71 11.68 -6.15 10.33
C GLU A 71 11.83 -5.50 8.96
N ALA A 72 10.72 -5.15 8.29
CA ALA A 72 10.76 -4.40 7.03
C ALA A 72 11.49 -3.06 7.17
N PHE A 73 11.20 -2.31 8.25
CA PHE A 73 11.84 -1.03 8.51
C PHE A 73 13.30 -1.18 8.95
N PHE A 74 13.62 -2.24 9.69
CA PHE A 74 15.01 -2.58 10.05
C PHE A 74 15.84 -2.88 8.81
N LEU A 75 15.32 -3.70 7.88
CA LEU A 75 15.98 -4.03 6.61
C LEU A 75 16.19 -2.78 5.75
N TYR A 76 15.24 -1.85 5.75
CA TYR A 76 15.43 -0.55 5.12
C TYR A 76 16.63 0.22 5.70
N LYS A 77 16.78 0.28 7.02
CA LYS A 77 17.96 0.91 7.64
C LYS A 77 19.25 0.16 7.30
N GLN A 78 19.22 -1.16 7.26
CA GLN A 78 20.38 -1.98 6.90
C GLN A 78 20.82 -1.74 5.45
N MET A 79 19.86 -1.66 4.52
CA MET A 79 20.11 -1.28 3.12
C MET A 79 20.83 0.07 3.03
N LEU A 80 20.37 1.08 3.78
CA LEU A 80 21.02 2.40 3.84
C LEU A 80 22.44 2.33 4.41
N ASN A 81 22.64 1.55 5.48
CA ASN A 81 23.96 1.38 6.11
C ASN A 81 24.98 0.68 5.19
N GLN A 82 24.51 -0.12 4.23
CA GLN A 82 25.33 -0.71 3.18
C GLN A 82 25.61 0.24 2.00
N GLY A 83 25.17 1.49 2.07
CA GLY A 83 25.37 2.49 1.01
C GLY A 83 24.47 2.30 -0.20
N LEU A 84 23.45 1.44 -0.12
CA LEU A 84 22.49 1.24 -1.20
C LEU A 84 21.37 2.28 -1.14
N PHE A 85 21.20 3.01 -2.24
CA PHE A 85 20.13 4.00 -2.36
C PHE A 85 18.77 3.33 -2.62
N PRO A 86 17.73 3.65 -1.83
CA PRO A 86 16.34 3.25 -2.09
C PRO A 86 15.81 3.86 -3.39
N ASN A 87 14.76 3.26 -3.95
CA ASN A 87 14.08 3.79 -5.12
C ASN A 87 12.55 3.79 -4.97
N ASN A 88 11.84 4.17 -6.02
CA ASN A 88 10.38 4.16 -6.10
C ASN A 88 9.74 2.78 -5.85
N PHE A 89 10.50 1.69 -5.94
CA PHE A 89 10.05 0.34 -5.58
C PHE A 89 10.35 -0.04 -4.13
N THR A 90 11.20 0.71 -3.43
CA THR A 90 11.49 0.52 -2.00
C THR A 90 10.46 1.26 -1.14
N PHE A 91 10.26 2.55 -1.42
CA PHE A 91 9.52 3.46 -0.54
C PHE A 91 8.08 3.03 -0.22
N PRO A 92 7.27 2.53 -1.17
CA PRO A 92 5.89 2.15 -0.86
C PRO A 92 5.81 1.08 0.24
N PHE A 93 6.72 0.11 0.24
CA PHE A 93 6.73 -0.97 1.24
C PHE A 93 7.26 -0.51 2.60
N VAL A 94 8.25 0.39 2.60
CA VAL A 94 8.77 0.98 3.85
C VAL A 94 7.72 1.89 4.49
N LEU A 95 7.01 2.70 3.69
CA LEU A 95 5.91 3.54 4.14
C LEU A 95 4.74 2.71 4.66
N LYS A 96 4.37 1.62 3.96
CA LYS A 96 3.40 0.64 4.46
C LYS A 96 3.80 0.10 5.83
N ALA A 97 5.06 -0.28 6.03
CA ALA A 97 5.56 -0.71 7.32
C ALA A 97 5.43 0.40 8.39
N CYS A 98 5.73 1.66 8.05
CA CYS A 98 5.53 2.80 8.97
C CYS A 98 4.06 2.95 9.39
N THR A 99 3.12 2.80 8.45
CA THR A 99 1.68 2.82 8.72
C THR A 99 1.27 1.68 9.65
N GLN A 100 1.73 0.45 9.39
CA GLN A 100 1.43 -0.71 10.24
C GLN A 100 2.02 -0.58 11.65
N LEU A 101 3.14 0.13 11.78
CA LEU A 101 3.74 0.47 13.08
C LEU A 101 3.03 1.63 13.79
N SER A 102 2.05 2.26 13.14
CA SER A 102 1.39 3.48 13.62
C SER A 102 2.39 4.60 13.98
N SER A 103 3.53 4.66 13.25
CA SER A 103 4.60 5.61 13.58
C SER A 103 4.80 6.68 12.52
N ILE A 104 4.20 7.83 12.78
CA ILE A 104 4.35 9.04 11.97
C ILE A 104 5.79 9.56 11.93
N ARG A 105 6.58 9.29 12.97
CA ARG A 105 7.98 9.73 13.04
C ARG A 105 8.81 9.04 11.95
N GLU A 106 8.72 7.73 11.85
CA GLU A 106 9.38 6.93 10.83
C GLU A 106 8.88 7.34 9.44
N GLY A 107 7.57 7.54 9.26
CA GLY A 107 6.99 8.04 8.02
C GLY A 107 7.59 9.38 7.58
N LYS A 108 7.78 10.34 8.50
CA LYS A 108 8.42 11.64 8.21
C LYS A 108 9.91 11.50 7.85
N ILE A 109 10.64 10.57 8.48
CA ILE A 109 12.04 10.29 8.12
C ILE A 109 12.11 9.76 6.68
N VAL A 110 11.25 8.80 6.33
CA VAL A 110 11.18 8.22 4.99
C VAL A 110 10.77 9.29 3.97
N HIS A 111 9.79 10.14 4.29
CA HIS A 111 9.41 11.28 3.44
C HIS A 111 10.60 12.21 3.18
N THR A 112 11.37 12.56 4.22
CA THR A 112 12.59 13.38 4.05
C THR A 112 13.58 12.74 3.09
N HIS A 113 13.75 11.41 3.14
CA HIS A 113 14.60 10.68 2.21
C HIS A 113 14.04 10.69 0.78
N ILE A 114 12.74 10.52 0.61
CA ILE A 114 12.04 10.63 -0.69
C ILE A 114 12.30 11.98 -1.34
N THR A 115 12.16 13.07 -0.57
CA THR A 115 12.42 14.44 -1.04
C THR A 115 13.88 14.62 -1.44
N LYS A 116 14.82 14.21 -0.58
CA LYS A 116 16.26 14.34 -0.85
C LYS A 116 16.73 13.56 -2.08
N LEU A 117 16.09 12.43 -2.36
CA LEU A 117 16.43 11.56 -3.48
C LEU A 117 15.61 11.86 -4.75
N GLY A 118 14.75 12.88 -4.74
CA GLY A 118 14.01 13.33 -5.93
C GLY A 118 12.85 12.43 -6.35
N PHE A 119 12.26 11.66 -5.42
CA PHE A 119 11.15 10.73 -5.72
C PHE A 119 9.76 11.35 -5.49
N THR A 120 9.66 12.66 -5.24
CA THR A 120 8.40 13.36 -4.95
C THR A 120 7.45 13.44 -6.13
N CYS A 121 7.93 13.29 -7.37
CA CYS A 121 7.08 13.29 -8.58
C CYS A 121 6.54 11.90 -8.97
N GLN A 122 6.90 10.85 -8.23
CA GLN A 122 6.47 9.49 -8.56
C GLN A 122 5.11 9.19 -7.92
N ILE A 123 4.05 9.07 -8.72
CA ILE A 123 2.67 8.88 -8.23
C ILE A 123 2.52 7.71 -7.25
N VAL A 124 3.25 6.61 -7.46
CA VAL A 124 3.24 5.45 -6.55
C VAL A 124 3.79 5.82 -5.16
N VAL A 125 4.82 6.66 -5.11
CA VAL A 125 5.43 7.14 -3.87
C VAL A 125 4.55 8.22 -3.22
N GLN A 126 3.99 9.13 -4.01
CA GLN A 126 3.05 10.16 -3.53
C GLN A 126 1.82 9.52 -2.88
N ASN A 127 1.21 8.52 -3.53
CA ASN A 127 0.06 7.78 -2.98
C ASN A 127 0.42 7.02 -1.70
N ALA A 128 1.61 6.41 -1.63
CA ALA A 128 2.06 5.74 -0.41
C ALA A 128 2.28 6.74 0.75
N LEU A 129 2.85 7.91 0.48
CA LEU A 129 2.99 8.98 1.46
C LEU A 129 1.63 9.49 1.94
N LEU A 130 0.74 9.76 0.99
CA LEU A 130 -0.62 10.22 1.25
C LEU A 130 -1.35 9.26 2.20
N HIS A 131 -1.35 7.96 1.87
CA HIS A 131 -1.92 6.93 2.73
C HIS A 131 -1.27 6.89 4.12
N THR A 132 0.07 7.03 4.21
CA THR A 132 0.79 7.04 5.48
C THR A 132 0.35 8.18 6.38
N TYR A 133 0.18 9.39 5.84
CA TYR A 133 -0.27 10.54 6.61
C TYR A 133 -1.73 10.44 7.02
N VAL A 134 -2.60 9.97 6.13
CA VAL A 134 -4.02 9.69 6.44
C VAL A 134 -4.12 8.69 7.59
N ALA A 135 -3.46 7.54 7.47
CA ALA A 135 -3.53 6.47 8.47
C ALA A 135 -2.89 6.87 9.81
N SER A 136 -1.96 7.82 9.81
CA SER A 136 -1.38 8.39 11.01
C SER A 136 -2.22 9.51 11.65
N GLY A 137 -3.42 9.79 11.11
CA GLY A 137 -4.30 10.87 11.61
C GLY A 137 -3.91 12.28 11.16
N SER A 138 -2.87 12.43 10.34
CA SER A 138 -2.31 13.73 9.97
C SER A 138 -2.92 14.26 8.66
N ILE A 139 -4.24 14.46 8.64
CA ILE A 139 -4.98 14.94 7.46
C ILE A 139 -4.45 16.24 6.86
N PRO A 140 -4.02 17.26 7.63
CA PRO A 140 -3.48 18.48 7.03
C PRO A 140 -2.25 18.22 6.14
N LEU A 141 -1.34 17.34 6.56
CA LEU A 141 -0.18 16.95 5.74
C LEU A 141 -0.60 16.09 4.54
N ALA A 142 -1.59 15.22 4.71
CA ALA A 142 -2.15 14.46 3.61
C ALA A 142 -2.78 15.38 2.54
N ARG A 143 -3.56 16.39 2.97
CA ARG A 143 -4.16 17.38 2.08
C ARG A 143 -3.10 18.16 1.31
N GLN A 144 -2.06 18.65 1.99
CA GLN A 144 -0.96 19.36 1.32
C GLN A 144 -0.32 18.49 0.23
N LEU A 145 0.00 17.23 0.54
CA LEU A 145 0.56 16.31 -0.44
C LEU A 145 -0.40 16.04 -1.59
N PHE A 146 -1.69 15.87 -1.31
CA PHE A 146 -2.70 15.69 -2.35
C PHE A 146 -2.71 16.87 -3.32
N ASP A 147 -2.67 18.10 -2.80
CA ASP A 147 -2.65 19.31 -3.62
C ASP A 147 -1.39 19.40 -4.50
N GLU A 148 -0.24 18.92 -4.01
CA GLU A 148 1.03 18.84 -4.76
C GLU A 148 1.03 17.77 -5.88
N ILE A 149 0.12 16.80 -5.88
CA ILE A 149 0.03 15.78 -6.94
C ILE A 149 -0.54 16.43 -8.21
N THR A 150 0.28 16.54 -9.26
CA THR A 150 -0.13 17.08 -10.56
C THR A 150 -1.18 16.21 -11.26
N HIS A 151 -0.97 14.89 -11.26
CA HIS A 151 -1.85 13.92 -11.94
C HIS A 151 -2.45 12.97 -10.90
N LYS A 152 -3.49 13.43 -10.22
CA LYS A 152 -4.23 12.65 -9.22
C LYS A 152 -4.92 11.47 -9.90
N ASN A 153 -4.82 10.29 -9.32
CA ASN A 153 -5.53 9.10 -9.79
C ASN A 153 -6.55 8.62 -8.75
N ILE A 154 -7.32 7.60 -9.09
CA ILE A 154 -8.33 7.00 -8.22
C ILE A 154 -7.80 6.69 -6.81
N ILE A 155 -6.55 6.22 -6.69
CA ILE A 155 -5.91 5.89 -5.42
C ILE A 155 -5.68 7.16 -4.57
N SER A 156 -5.29 8.28 -5.18
CA SER A 156 -5.10 9.56 -4.48
C SER A 156 -6.43 10.05 -3.90
N TRP A 157 -7.50 10.01 -4.69
CA TRP A 157 -8.85 10.40 -4.28
C TRP A 157 -9.39 9.51 -3.17
N ASN A 158 -9.30 8.19 -3.35
CA ASN A 158 -9.73 7.21 -2.35
C ASN A 158 -9.03 7.41 -1.01
N SER A 159 -7.73 7.75 -1.04
CA SER A 159 -6.97 8.01 0.19
C SER A 159 -7.55 9.21 0.96
N MET A 160 -7.92 10.29 0.28
CA MET A 160 -8.48 11.48 0.93
C MET A 160 -9.93 11.27 1.35
N ILE A 161 -10.79 10.72 0.50
CA ILE A 161 -12.20 10.44 0.81
C ILE A 161 -12.31 9.48 2.00
N GLY A 162 -11.57 8.36 1.94
CA GLY A 162 -11.50 7.39 3.03
C GLY A 162 -10.93 8.01 4.31
N GLY A 163 -9.90 8.85 4.18
CA GLY A 163 -9.29 9.56 5.32
C GLY A 163 -10.24 10.51 6.04
N TYR A 164 -10.97 11.35 5.29
CA TYR A 164 -11.97 12.23 5.88
C TYR A 164 -13.14 11.45 6.48
N SER A 165 -13.62 10.40 5.79
CA SER A 165 -14.68 9.53 6.27
C SER A 165 -14.32 8.86 7.60
N GLN A 166 -13.11 8.31 7.73
CA GLN A 166 -12.64 7.65 8.95
C GLN A 166 -12.46 8.60 10.13
N GLN A 167 -12.23 9.89 9.87
CA GLN A 167 -12.05 10.91 10.91
C GLN A 167 -13.33 11.69 11.22
N GLY A 168 -14.48 11.28 10.66
CA GLY A 168 -15.76 11.95 10.89
C GLY A 168 -15.91 13.30 10.18
N HIS A 169 -15.01 13.62 9.25
CA HIS A 169 -15.08 14.84 8.43
C HIS A 169 -15.99 14.62 7.21
N VAL A 170 -17.25 14.27 7.49
CA VAL A 170 -18.29 13.94 6.50
C VAL A 170 -18.36 14.95 5.36
N ASP A 171 -18.47 16.25 5.69
CA ASP A 171 -18.65 17.30 4.68
C ASP A 171 -17.48 17.33 3.68
N LYS A 172 -16.25 17.11 4.17
CA LYS A 172 -15.05 17.04 3.33
C LYS A 172 -14.99 15.77 2.49
N ALA A 173 -15.45 14.64 3.02
CA ALA A 173 -15.54 13.42 2.23
C ALA A 173 -16.54 13.56 1.07
N LEU A 174 -17.70 14.18 1.31
CA LEU A 174 -18.70 14.50 0.28
C LEU A 174 -18.16 15.50 -0.75
N GLU A 175 -17.52 16.58 -0.30
CA GLU A 175 -16.89 17.59 -1.17
C GLU A 175 -15.90 16.94 -2.14
N PHE A 176 -15.00 16.09 -1.64
CA PHE A 176 -14.03 15.38 -2.47
C PHE A 176 -14.67 14.36 -3.42
N PHE A 177 -15.70 13.65 -2.97
CA PHE A 177 -16.44 12.72 -3.81
C PHE A 177 -17.10 13.44 -5.00
N THR A 178 -17.78 14.55 -4.73
CA THR A 178 -18.39 15.37 -5.79
C THR A 178 -17.35 15.99 -6.73
N GLU A 179 -16.22 16.48 -6.19
CA GLU A 179 -15.12 17.01 -7.01
C GLU A 179 -14.55 15.93 -7.96
N MET A 180 -14.32 14.73 -7.44
CA MET A 180 -13.85 13.58 -8.21
C MET A 180 -14.81 13.23 -9.36
N GLU A 181 -16.12 13.17 -9.10
CA GLU A 181 -17.14 12.91 -10.13
C GLU A 181 -17.20 14.02 -11.19
N ASN A 182 -17.12 15.28 -10.77
CA ASN A 182 -17.11 16.43 -11.69
C ASN A 182 -15.89 16.45 -12.62
N LEU A 183 -14.77 15.90 -12.16
CA LEU A 183 -13.56 15.70 -12.97
C LEU A 183 -13.65 14.47 -13.89
N GLY A 184 -14.77 13.75 -13.88
CA GLY A 184 -14.98 12.55 -14.68
C GLY A 184 -14.19 11.34 -14.21
N ILE A 185 -13.67 11.36 -12.98
CA ILE A 185 -12.95 10.23 -12.39
C ILE A 185 -13.99 9.29 -11.78
N GLU A 186 -14.04 8.07 -12.29
CA GLU A 186 -15.07 7.12 -11.89
C GLU A 186 -14.82 6.53 -10.49
N PRO A 187 -15.80 6.59 -9.57
CA PRO A 187 -15.75 5.90 -8.28
C PRO A 187 -15.58 4.39 -8.41
N ASP A 188 -14.64 3.83 -7.65
CA ASP A 188 -14.43 2.39 -7.52
C ASP A 188 -15.01 1.85 -6.21
N GLU A 189 -14.89 0.53 -5.98
CA GLU A 189 -15.41 -0.13 -4.78
C GLU A 189 -14.91 0.52 -3.48
N ILE A 190 -13.64 0.95 -3.44
CA ILE A 190 -13.03 1.58 -2.27
C ILE A 190 -13.67 2.94 -2.00
N THR A 191 -13.95 3.71 -3.07
CA THR A 191 -14.69 4.97 -3.00
C THR A 191 -16.07 4.73 -2.37
N ILE A 192 -16.80 3.74 -2.88
CA ILE A 192 -18.15 3.42 -2.45
C ILE A 192 -18.17 3.00 -0.98
N VAL A 193 -17.28 2.11 -0.54
CA VAL A 193 -17.17 1.70 0.87
C VAL A 193 -16.94 2.92 1.77
N SER A 194 -16.08 3.85 1.33
CA SER A 194 -15.82 5.08 2.09
C SER A 194 -17.06 5.96 2.20
N MET A 195 -17.86 6.08 1.13
CA MET A 195 -19.11 6.85 1.12
C MET A 195 -20.26 6.16 1.87
N LEU A 196 -20.26 4.83 1.97
CA LEU A 196 -21.19 4.10 2.84
C LEU A 196 -20.95 4.41 4.32
N SER A 197 -19.68 4.47 4.72
CA SER A 197 -19.30 4.92 6.05
C SER A 197 -19.79 6.35 6.32
N VAL A 198 -19.66 7.26 5.34
CA VAL A 198 -20.20 8.63 5.43
C VAL A 198 -21.72 8.63 5.58
N CYS A 199 -22.44 7.84 4.78
CA CYS A 199 -23.91 7.70 4.86
C CYS A 199 -24.37 7.19 6.23
N SER A 200 -23.66 6.21 6.80
CA SER A 200 -23.94 5.68 8.14
C SER A 200 -23.74 6.75 9.21
N GLN A 201 -22.73 7.61 9.06
CA GLN A 201 -22.44 8.68 10.01
C GLN A 201 -23.46 9.83 9.94
N THR A 202 -24.02 10.12 8.77
CA THR A 202 -25.01 11.21 8.59
C THR A 202 -26.45 10.77 8.82
N GLY A 203 -26.76 9.48 8.63
CA GLY A 203 -28.13 8.99 8.57
C GLY A 203 -28.90 9.47 7.34
N ASP A 204 -28.21 9.98 6.32
CA ASP A 204 -28.83 10.51 5.10
C ASP A 204 -29.25 9.37 4.16
N LEU A 205 -30.50 8.92 4.31
CA LEU A 205 -31.08 7.83 3.53
C LEU A 205 -31.18 8.15 2.03
N GLU A 206 -31.35 9.43 1.66
CA GLU A 206 -31.46 9.84 0.26
C GLU A 206 -30.09 9.79 -0.43
N PHE A 207 -29.03 10.19 0.29
CA PHE A 207 -27.65 9.95 -0.15
C PHE A 207 -27.32 8.46 -0.27
N GLY A 208 -27.72 7.64 0.71
CA GLY A 208 -27.56 6.19 0.63
C GLY A 208 -28.27 5.56 -0.59
N ARG A 209 -29.47 6.04 -0.93
CA ARG A 209 -30.23 5.62 -2.12
C ARG A 209 -29.56 6.05 -3.43
N SER A 210 -29.02 7.26 -3.49
CA SER A 210 -28.31 7.72 -4.69
C SER A 210 -27.03 6.91 -4.93
N LEU A 211 -26.29 6.59 -3.87
CA LEU A 211 -25.12 5.71 -3.92
C LEU A 211 -25.49 4.29 -4.38
N HIS A 212 -26.57 3.73 -3.82
CA HIS A 212 -27.14 2.45 -4.25
C HIS A 212 -27.48 2.44 -5.76
N PHE A 213 -28.14 3.49 -6.26
CA PHE A 213 -28.48 3.61 -7.68
C PHE A 213 -27.23 3.69 -8.56
N CYS A 214 -26.19 4.42 -8.13
CA CYS A 214 -24.92 4.51 -8.82
C CYS A 214 -24.26 3.12 -8.98
N ILE A 215 -24.23 2.32 -7.90
CA ILE A 215 -23.70 0.94 -7.91
C ILE A 215 -24.53 0.02 -8.81
N ALA A 216 -25.87 0.10 -8.71
CA ALA A 216 -26.78 -0.75 -9.47
C ALA A 216 -26.61 -0.56 -10.99
N LYS A 217 -26.33 0.66 -11.42
CA LYS A 217 -26.10 1.02 -12.82
C LYS A 217 -24.74 0.57 -13.36
N LYS A 218 -23.73 0.34 -12.51
CA LYS A 218 -22.31 0.25 -12.92
C LYS A 218 -21.60 -1.12 -12.72
N GLY A 219 -22.09 -2.05 -11.90
CA GLY A 219 -21.32 -3.28 -11.54
C GLY A 219 -21.58 -4.58 -12.34
N GLN A 220 -20.72 -5.60 -12.13
CA GLN A 220 -20.99 -7.02 -12.42
C GLN A 220 -21.88 -7.65 -11.31
N PRO A 221 -22.61 -8.75 -11.56
CA PRO A 221 -23.68 -9.22 -10.67
C PRO A 221 -23.27 -9.60 -9.23
N GLN A 222 -22.03 -10.06 -9.03
CA GLN A 222 -21.57 -10.60 -7.74
C GLN A 222 -21.16 -9.51 -6.74
N GLU A 223 -20.46 -8.46 -7.20
CA GLU A 223 -20.05 -7.32 -6.35
C GLU A 223 -21.26 -6.48 -5.91
N LYS A 224 -22.29 -6.40 -6.77
CA LYS A 224 -23.56 -5.74 -6.44
C LYS A 224 -24.17 -6.30 -5.16
N GLN A 225 -24.21 -7.62 -4.99
CA GLN A 225 -24.93 -8.22 -3.87
C GLN A 225 -24.33 -7.86 -2.51
N VAL A 226 -22.99 -7.81 -2.41
CA VAL A 226 -22.29 -7.49 -1.15
C VAL A 226 -22.46 -6.02 -0.78
N LEU A 227 -22.30 -5.12 -1.75
CA LEU A 227 -22.49 -3.68 -1.54
C LEU A 227 -23.97 -3.33 -1.24
N LEU A 228 -24.91 -4.00 -1.90
CA LEU A 228 -26.35 -3.88 -1.63
C LEU A 228 -26.71 -4.36 -0.21
N LEU A 229 -26.15 -5.50 0.23
CA LEU A 229 -26.33 -6.02 1.59
C LEU A 229 -25.78 -5.07 2.65
N LEU A 230 -24.62 -4.46 2.41
CA LEU A 230 -24.04 -3.48 3.32
C LEU A 230 -24.88 -2.20 3.43
N ILE A 231 -25.45 -1.73 2.32
CA ILE A 231 -26.40 -0.60 2.33
C ILE A 231 -27.64 -0.93 3.14
N LEU A 232 -28.25 -2.10 2.92
CA LEU A 232 -29.45 -2.51 3.64
C LEU A 232 -29.21 -2.63 5.16
N LEU A 233 -28.03 -3.08 5.58
CA LEU A 233 -27.64 -3.14 7.00
C LEU A 233 -27.39 -1.76 7.64
N VAL A 234 -27.00 -0.77 6.85
CA VAL A 234 -26.79 0.62 7.32
C VAL A 234 -28.11 1.40 7.39
N LEU A 235 -29.11 1.02 6.60
CA LEU A 235 -30.44 1.66 6.55
C LEU A 235 -31.51 0.99 7.43
N SER A 236 -31.20 -0.14 8.10
CA SER A 236 -32.09 -0.89 9.00
C SER A 236 -31.84 -0.58 10.47
#